data_AF-F6AEL9-F1
#
_entry.id   AF-F6AEL9-F1
#
_cell.length_a   1.000
_cell.length_b   1.000
_cell.length_c   1.000
_cell.angle_alpha   90.00
_cell.angle_beta   90.00
_cell.angle_gamma   90.00
#
_symmetry.space_group_name_H-M   'P 1'
#
loop_
_entity.id
_entity.type
_entity.pdbx_description
1 polymer ?
#
loop_
_entity_poly.entity_id
_entity_poly.type
_entity_poly.pdbx_seq_one_letter_code
_entity_poly.pdbx_strand_id
1 'polypeptide(L)'
;MRCFICGDDAWLISKTGTYAACDCRTCGLYRVEGAWFQRSAAPIPTEQFRAFLQLQREESPDDTPVISSESARSLLTLNQLNTSQAI
;
A
#
# COMPACT_ATOMS: atom_id res chain seq x y z
N MET A 1 -12.45 -1.37 -1.51
CA MET A 1 -11.30 -2.11 -2.10
C MET A 1 -10.44 -2.64 -0.96
N ARG A 2 -9.48 -3.53 -1.21
CA ARG A 2 -8.56 -4.00 -0.15
C ARG A 2 -7.32 -3.12 -0.10
N CYS A 3 -6.89 -2.73 1.10
CA CYS A 3 -5.67 -1.97 1.35
C CYS A 3 -4.46 -2.77 0.87
N PHE A 4 -3.59 -2.08 0.14
CA PHE A 4 -2.38 -2.69 -0.42
C PHE A 4 -1.37 -3.10 0.66
N ILE A 5 -1.34 -2.37 1.78
CA ILE A 5 -0.39 -2.59 2.86
C ILE A 5 -0.89 -3.66 3.84
N CYS A 6 -2.14 -3.55 4.31
CA CYS A 6 -2.64 -4.37 5.41
C CYS A 6 -3.80 -5.30 5.06
N GLY A 7 -4.36 -5.23 3.85
CA GLY A 7 -5.48 -6.06 3.46
C GLY A 7 -6.85 -5.68 4.04
N ASP A 8 -6.91 -4.72 4.95
CA ASP A 8 -8.19 -4.21 5.47
C ASP A 8 -9.00 -3.50 4.38
N ASP A 9 -10.26 -3.20 4.69
CA ASP A 9 -11.07 -2.37 3.80
C ASP A 9 -10.48 -0.96 3.68
N ALA A 10 -10.35 -0.53 2.44
CA ALA A 10 -9.90 0.79 2.06
C ALA A 10 -10.88 1.41 1.05
N TRP A 11 -10.97 2.73 1.09
CA TRP A 11 -11.73 3.55 0.17
C TRP A 11 -10.83 3.98 -0.97
N LEU A 12 -11.28 3.77 -2.21
CA LEU A 12 -10.58 4.31 -3.37
C LEU A 12 -10.92 5.80 -3.47
N ILE A 13 -9.94 6.66 -3.27
CA ILE A 13 -10.13 8.11 -3.38
C ILE A 13 -10.02 8.55 -4.83
N SER A 14 -8.96 8.09 -5.51
CA SER A 14 -8.76 8.37 -6.93
C SER A 14 -7.90 7.28 -7.57
N LYS A 15 -8.07 7.11 -8.88
CA LYS A 15 -7.24 6.21 -9.69
C LYS A 15 -6.99 6.84 -11.05
N THR A 16 -5.74 6.89 -11.44
CA THR A 16 -5.28 7.32 -12.77
C THR A 16 -4.54 6.16 -13.44
N GLY A 17 -4.04 6.38 -14.66
CA GLY A 17 -3.16 5.40 -15.31
C GLY A 17 -1.79 5.24 -14.62
N THR A 18 -1.43 6.17 -13.73
CA THR A 18 -0.09 6.23 -13.11
C THR A 18 -0.09 5.97 -11.61
N TYR A 19 -1.23 6.13 -10.93
CA TYR A 19 -1.33 5.88 -9.48
C TYR A 19 -2.76 5.55 -9.03
N ALA A 20 -2.90 5.07 -7.79
CA ALA A 20 -4.16 5.08 -7.06
C ALA A 20 -3.98 5.63 -5.64
N ALA A 21 -4.87 6.51 -5.21
CA ALA A 21 -4.94 7.04 -3.86
C ALA A 21 -6.02 6.31 -3.07
N CYS A 22 -5.69 5.88 -1.86
CA CYS A 22 -6.54 5.07 -1.01
C CYS A 22 -6.56 5.64 0.40
N ASP A 23 -7.72 5.58 1.04
CA ASP A 23 -7.87 5.85 2.46
C ASP A 23 -8.21 4.55 3.19
N CYS A 24 -7.31 4.13 4.08
CA CYS A 24 -7.46 2.92 4.87
C CYS A 24 -7.59 3.31 6.34
N ARG A 25 -8.56 2.73 7.06
CA ARG A 25 -8.74 2.98 8.49
C ARG A 25 -7.48 2.68 9.32
N THR A 26 -6.68 1.72 8.89
CA THR A 26 -5.49 1.25 9.63
C THR A 26 -4.21 1.92 9.15
N CYS A 27 -4.08 2.20 7.85
CA CYS A 27 -2.85 2.77 7.28
C CYS A 27 -2.94 4.28 7.00
N GLY A 28 -4.12 4.87 7.12
CA GLY A 28 -4.44 6.24 6.74
C GLY A 28 -4.52 6.45 5.23
N LEU A 29 -4.51 7.72 4.83
CA LEU A 29 -4.43 8.15 3.44
C LEU A 29 -3.02 7.91 2.87
N TYR A 30 -2.95 7.33 1.67
CA TYR A 30 -1.70 7.16 0.92
C TYR A 30 -1.96 7.00 -0.59
N ARG A 31 -0.92 7.22 -1.39
CA ARG A 31 -0.88 6.99 -2.83
C ARG A 31 0.05 5.82 -3.14
N VAL A 32 -0.33 5.00 -4.11
CA VAL A 32 0.53 3.95 -4.68
C VAL A 32 0.72 4.24 -6.16
N GLU A 33 1.97 4.33 -6.57
CA GLU A 33 2.33 4.51 -7.98
C GLU A 33 2.37 3.17 -8.72
N GLY A 34 2.07 3.22 -10.01
CA GLY A 34 2.10 2.07 -10.91
C GLY A 34 0.76 1.35 -11.05
N ALA A 35 0.79 0.17 -11.67
CA ALA A 35 -0.40 -0.64 -11.90
C ALA A 35 -0.96 -1.12 -10.55
N TRP A 36 -2.04 -0.51 -10.09
CA TRP A 36 -2.76 -0.98 -8.91
C TRP A 36 -3.29 -2.40 -9.15
N PHE A 37 -2.74 -3.39 -8.44
CA PHE A 37 -3.19 -4.77 -8.52
C PHE A 37 -4.37 -5.01 -7.57
N GLN A 38 -5.58 -5.09 -8.13
CA GLN A 38 -6.70 -5.70 -7.41
C GLN A 38 -6.43 -7.20 -7.32
N ARG A 39 -6.16 -7.70 -6.10
CA ARG A 39 -6.37 -9.10 -5.60
C ARG A 39 -5.36 -9.52 -4.53
N SER A 40 -4.31 -8.75 -4.29
CA SER A 40 -3.26 -9.14 -3.35
C SER A 40 -3.23 -8.17 -2.17
N ALA A 41 -3.95 -8.51 -1.11
CA ALA A 41 -3.65 -8.00 0.23
C ALA A 41 -2.34 -8.63 0.68
N ALA A 42 -1.33 -7.85 1.09
CA ALA A 42 -0.19 -8.43 1.79
C ALA A 42 -0.71 -9.24 3.00
N PRO A 43 -0.19 -10.45 3.27
CA PRO A 43 -0.71 -11.31 4.33
C PRO A 43 -0.37 -10.74 5.71
N ILE A 44 0.54 -9.77 5.73
CA ILE A 44 1.08 -9.13 6.90
C ILE A 44 1.11 -7.64 6.57
N PRO A 45 0.55 -6.78 7.44
CA PRO A 45 0.93 -5.39 7.40
C PRO A 45 2.43 -5.30 7.63
N THR A 46 3.19 -4.99 6.59
CA THR A 46 4.61 -4.72 6.75
C THR A 46 4.73 -3.46 7.63
N GLU A 47 4.99 -3.66 8.92
CA GLU A 47 5.13 -2.57 9.89
C GLU A 47 6.12 -1.51 9.39
N GLN A 48 7.14 -1.95 8.64
CA GLN A 48 8.08 -1.11 7.91
C GLN A 48 7.41 -0.13 6.94
N PHE A 49 6.38 -0.55 6.20
CA PHE A 49 5.64 0.34 5.30
C PHE A 49 4.73 1.29 6.06
N ARG A 50 4.12 0.86 7.16
CA ARG A 50 3.38 1.78 8.02
C ARG A 50 4.29 2.84 8.62
N ALA A 51 5.46 2.43 9.12
CA ALA A 51 6.49 3.31 9.63
C ALA A 51 7.01 4.26 8.54
N PHE A 52 7.21 3.76 7.32
CA PHE A 52 7.59 4.59 6.18
C PHE A 52 6.54 5.63 5.81
N LEU A 53 5.25 5.26 5.76
CA LEU A 53 4.18 6.23 5.54
C LEU A 53 4.10 7.25 6.67
N GLN A 54 4.33 6.82 7.91
CA GLN A 54 4.34 7.72 9.05
C GLN A 54 5.51 8.70 8.97
N LEU A 55 6.72 8.23 8.63
CA LEU A 55 7.89 9.08 8.42
C LEU A 55 7.63 10.14 7.35
N GLN A 56 7.06 9.76 6.20
CA GLN A 56 6.70 10.72 5.16
C GLN A 56 5.73 11.80 5.64
N ARG A 57 4.76 11.46 6.50
CA ARG A 57 3.83 12.44 7.09
C ARG A 57 4.53 13.38 8.05
N GLU A 58 5.51 12.88 8.80
CA GLU A 58 6.29 13.69 9.74
C GLU A 58 7.23 14.64 8.98
N GLU A 59 7.82 14.18 7.88
CA GLU A 59 8.70 14.99 7.02
C GLU A 59 7.94 15.99 6.16
N SER A 60 6.71 15.68 5.73
CA SER A 60 5.90 16.51 4.85
C SER A 60 4.40 16.37 5.16
N PRO A 61 3.88 17.08 6.18
CA PRO A 61 2.51 16.90 6.67
C PRO A 61 1.41 17.25 5.68
N ASP A 62 1.69 18.18 4.76
CA ASP A 62 0.74 18.65 3.75
C ASP A 62 0.69 17.72 2.52
N ASP A 63 1.68 16.82 2.38
CA ASP A 63 1.78 15.91 1.25
C ASP A 63 1.13 14.57 1.55
N THR A 64 0.46 14.00 0.53
CA THR A 64 -0.05 12.64 0.63
C THR A 64 1.12 11.64 0.52
N PRO A 65 1.32 10.75 1.52
CA PRO A 65 2.37 9.74 1.48
C PRO A 65 2.32 8.88 0.21
N VAL A 66 3.48 8.53 -0.34
CA VAL A 66 3.62 7.83 -1.62
C VAL A 66 4.41 6.54 -1.45
N ILE A 67 3.81 5.44 -1.89
CA ILE A 67 4.49 4.18 -2.16
C ILE A 67 4.85 4.15 -3.63
N SER A 68 6.15 4.14 -3.94
CA SER A 68 6.63 4.07 -5.31
C SER A 68 6.25 2.76 -5.99
N SER A 69 6.28 2.75 -7.33
CA SER A 69 6.02 1.54 -8.11
C SER A 69 6.96 0.39 -7.76
N GLU A 70 8.22 0.67 -7.46
CA GLU A 70 9.22 -0.33 -7.09
C GLU A 70 8.93 -0.94 -5.72
N SER A 71 8.65 -0.09 -4.72
CA SER A 71 8.29 -0.55 -3.38
C SER A 71 6.97 -1.35 -3.39
N ALA A 72 6.01 -0.93 -4.22
CA ALA A 72 4.77 -1.66 -4.43
C ALA A 72 5.02 -3.05 -5.06
N ARG A 73 5.86 -3.15 -6.10
CA ARG A 73 6.21 -4.44 -6.70
C ARG A 73 6.91 -5.37 -5.69
N SER A 74 7.87 -4.84 -4.93
CA SER A 74 8.57 -5.62 -3.89
C SER A 74 7.60 -6.19 -2.86
N LEU A 75 6.63 -5.41 -2.40
CA LEU A 75 5.57 -5.87 -1.49
C LEU A 75 4.71 -6.97 -2.09
N LEU A 76 4.32 -6.81 -3.34
CA LEU A 76 3.52 -7.81 -4.03
C LEU A 76 4.27 -9.14 -4.15
N THR A 77 5.55 -9.09 -4.52
CA THR A 77 6.41 -10.29 -4.60
C THR A 77 6.55 -10.96 -3.24
N LEU A 78 6.82 -10.20 -2.18
CA LEU A 78 6.93 -10.74 -0.81
C LEU A 78 5.63 -11.41 -0.34
N ASN A 79 4.48 -10.80 -0.66
CA ASN A 79 3.17 -11.38 -0.39
C ASN A 79 2.99 -12.72 -1.10
N GLN A 80 3.26 -12.77 -2.40
CA GLN A 80 3.11 -13.99 -3.22
C GLN A 80 4.00 -15.14 -2.72
N LEU A 81 5.22 -14.85 -2.27
CA LEU A 81 6.12 -15.84 -1.69
C LEU A 81 5.56 -16.44 -0.40
N ASN A 82 5.04 -15.59 0.51
CA ASN A 82 4.45 -16.05 1.76
C ASN A 82 3.15 -16.85 1.55
N THR A 83 2.31 -16.46 0.59
CA THR A 83 1.12 -17.25 0.25
C THR A 83 1.45 -18.59 -0.40
N SER A 84 2.57 -18.67 -1.13
CA SER A 84 3.01 -19.92 -1.77
C SER A 84 3.60 -20.92 -0.76
N GLN A 85 4.09 -20.45 0.39
CA GLN A 85 4.63 -21.30 1.46
C GLN A 85 3.57 -21.80 2.46
N ALA A 86 2.33 -21.29 2.38
CA ALA A 86 1.24 -21.68 3.27
C ALA A 86 0.46 -22.92 2.78
N ILE A 87 1.04 -23.74 1.89
CA ILE A 87 0.46 -24.97 1.34
C ILE A 87 1.22 -26.18 1.85
#